data_AF-A0A3D0RX25-F1
#
_entry.id   AF-A0A3D0RX25-F1
#
_cell.length_a   1.000
_cell.length_b   1.000
_cell.length_c   1.000
_cell.angle_alpha   90.00
_cell.angle_beta   90.00
_cell.angle_gamma   90.00
#
_symmetry.space_group_name_H-M   'P 1'
#
loop_
_entity.id
_entity.type
_entity.pdbx_description
1 polymer ?
#
loop_
_entity_poly.entity_id
_entity_poly.type
_entity_poly.pdbx_seq_one_letter_code
_entity_poly.pdbx_strand_id
1 'polypeptide(L)'
;EYGDYVSGPRVIDEHVKENMKQVLAEIKDGTFAARFIADQDAGSPEFNAFRQKSEQHPIEQTGRELRKLMAWVKSHDSDYVEGSSARS
;
A
#
# COMPACT_ATOMS: atom_id res chain seq x y z
N GLU A 1 -6.14 -24.32 8.89
CA GLU A 1 -4.93 -25.11 8.54
C GLU A 1 -5.03 -25.71 7.14
N TYR A 2 -5.90 -26.69 6.87
CA TYR A 2 -5.98 -27.31 5.52
C TYR A 2 -6.14 -26.30 4.37
N GLY A 3 -7.03 -25.32 4.52
CA GLY A 3 -7.25 -24.27 3.52
C GLY A 3 -6.01 -23.43 3.19
N ASP A 4 -5.15 -23.19 4.19
CA ASP A 4 -3.89 -22.45 4.02
C ASP A 4 -2.91 -23.24 3.15
N TYR A 5 -2.71 -24.52 3.45
CA TYR A 5 -1.82 -25.38 2.66
C TYR A 5 -2.24 -25.55 1.20
N VAL A 6 -3.55 -25.62 0.92
CA VAL A 6 -4.05 -25.89 -0.44
C VAL A 6 -4.34 -24.61 -1.24
N SER A 7 -4.58 -23.49 -0.57
CA SER A 7 -4.98 -22.23 -1.23
C SER A 7 -3.89 -21.16 -1.17
N GLY A 8 -3.05 -21.16 -0.13
CA GLY A 8 -1.93 -20.24 0.01
C GLY A 8 -1.00 -20.25 -1.22
N PRO A 9 -0.45 -21.42 -1.63
CA PRO A 9 0.40 -21.51 -2.82
C PRO A 9 -0.31 -21.22 -4.15
N ARG A 10 -1.65 -21.20 -4.18
CA ARG A 10 -2.43 -20.82 -5.38
C ARG A 10 -2.55 -19.31 -5.53
N VAL A 11 -2.45 -18.57 -4.43
CA VAL A 11 -2.52 -17.10 -4.41
C VAL A 11 -1.10 -16.51 -4.43
N ILE A 12 -0.21 -17.09 -3.64
CA ILE A 12 1.20 -16.73 -3.54
C ILE A 12 2.04 -17.88 -4.09
N ASP A 13 2.23 -17.86 -5.41
CA ASP A 13 3.02 -18.86 -6.14
C ASP A 13 4.45 -18.35 -6.44
N GLU A 14 5.22 -19.11 -7.23
CA GLU A 14 6.60 -18.72 -7.60
C GLU A 14 6.66 -17.40 -8.39
N HIS A 15 5.62 -17.03 -9.14
CA HIS A 15 5.59 -15.76 -9.85
C HIS A 15 5.57 -14.56 -8.88
N VAL A 16 4.91 -14.69 -7.71
CA VAL A 16 5.00 -13.65 -6.66
C VAL A 16 6.44 -13.48 -6.17
N LYS A 17 7.18 -14.57 -6.01
CA LYS A 17 8.60 -14.54 -5.61
C LYS A 17 9.49 -13.94 -6.69
N GLU A 18 9.22 -14.21 -7.97
CA GLU A 18 9.91 -13.59 -9.10
C GLU A 18 9.71 -12.07 -9.12
N ASN A 19 8.47 -11.60 -8.93
CA ASN A 19 8.16 -10.18 -8.81
C ASN A 19 8.92 -9.54 -7.63
N MET A 20 8.98 -10.20 -6.47
CA MET A 20 9.74 -9.72 -5.33
C MET A 20 11.25 -9.59 -5.63
N LYS A 21 11.83 -10.56 -6.36
CA LYS A 21 13.24 -10.49 -6.79
C LYS A 21 13.47 -9.34 -7.77
N GLN A 22 12.55 -9.09 -8.69
CA GLN A 22 12.64 -7.98 -9.62
C GLN A 22 12.60 -6.64 -8.88
N VAL A 23 11.64 -6.45 -7.98
CA VAL A 23 11.57 -5.24 -7.12
C VAL A 23 12.88 -5.05 -6.35
N LEU A 24 13.44 -6.12 -5.78
CA LEU A 24 14.73 -6.03 -5.08
C LEU A 24 15.88 -5.65 -6.02
N ALA A 25 15.90 -6.16 -7.26
CA ALA A 25 16.90 -5.79 -8.25
C ALA A 25 16.81 -4.28 -8.59
N GLU A 26 15.60 -3.79 -8.87
CA GLU A 26 15.33 -2.36 -9.16
C GLU A 26 15.68 -1.43 -7.99
N ILE A 27 15.58 -1.92 -6.76
CA ILE A 27 16.04 -1.19 -5.57
C ILE A 27 17.57 -1.15 -5.54
N LYS A 28 18.24 -2.30 -5.79
CA LYS A 28 19.70 -2.42 -5.70
C LYS A 28 20.43 -1.70 -6.82
N ASP A 29 19.89 -1.71 -8.02
CA ASP A 29 20.48 -1.02 -9.18
C ASP A 29 20.09 0.46 -9.27
N GLY A 30 19.18 0.92 -8.40
CA GLY A 30 18.78 2.32 -8.28
C GLY A 30 17.62 2.73 -9.18
N THR A 31 17.10 1.85 -10.02
CA THR A 31 15.94 2.11 -10.92
C THR A 31 14.74 2.65 -10.14
N PHE A 32 14.41 2.03 -9.00
CA PHE A 32 13.31 2.46 -8.15
C PHE A 32 13.52 3.89 -7.63
N ALA A 33 14.72 4.17 -7.10
CA ALA A 33 15.06 5.47 -6.54
C ALA A 33 15.05 6.57 -7.62
N ALA A 34 15.57 6.28 -8.81
CA ALA A 34 15.58 7.22 -9.93
C ALA A 34 14.17 7.61 -10.36
N ARG A 35 13.24 6.65 -10.51
CA ARG A 35 11.84 6.92 -10.83
C ARG A 35 11.16 7.74 -9.73
N PHE A 36 11.36 7.36 -8.47
CA PHE A 36 10.77 8.06 -7.34
C PHE A 36 11.23 9.53 -7.28
N ILE A 37 12.54 9.78 -7.38
CA ILE A 37 13.07 11.15 -7.37
C ILE A 37 12.58 11.95 -8.58
N ALA A 38 12.57 11.36 -9.78
CA ALA A 38 12.05 12.04 -10.97
C ALA A 38 10.58 12.46 -10.82
N ASP A 39 9.74 11.62 -10.21
CA ASP A 39 8.35 11.99 -9.91
C ASP A 39 8.28 13.13 -8.88
N GLN A 40 9.09 13.07 -7.81
CA GLN A 40 9.13 14.13 -6.80
C GLN A 40 9.59 15.47 -7.39
N ASP A 41 10.66 15.48 -8.18
CA ASP A 41 11.18 16.67 -8.86
C ASP A 41 10.16 17.26 -9.84
N ALA A 42 9.29 16.43 -10.42
CA ALA A 42 8.17 16.86 -11.27
C ALA A 42 6.92 17.31 -10.49
N GLY A 43 6.97 17.37 -9.16
CA GLY A 43 5.83 17.76 -8.31
C GLY A 43 4.90 16.62 -7.92
N SER A 44 5.39 15.38 -7.94
CA SER A 44 4.69 14.15 -7.52
C SER A 44 3.42 13.76 -8.30
N PRO A 45 3.32 13.95 -9.64
CA PRO A 45 2.10 13.64 -10.39
C PRO A 45 1.68 12.16 -10.31
N GLU A 46 2.62 11.22 -10.41
CA GLU A 46 2.32 9.79 -10.35
C GLU A 46 1.91 9.39 -8.93
N PHE A 47 2.67 9.82 -7.93
CA PHE A 47 2.37 9.53 -6.54
C PHE A 47 1.00 10.08 -6.11
N ASN A 48 0.65 11.31 -6.51
CA ASN A 48 -0.64 11.91 -6.21
C ASN A 48 -1.79 11.16 -6.91
N ALA A 49 -1.60 10.68 -8.13
CA ALA A 49 -2.58 9.85 -8.82
C ALA A 49 -2.80 8.51 -8.10
N PHE A 50 -1.74 7.85 -7.63
CA PHE A 50 -1.86 6.63 -6.82
C PHE A 50 -2.59 6.87 -5.50
N ARG A 51 -2.30 7.98 -4.81
CA ARG A 51 -2.99 8.38 -3.59
C ARG A 51 -4.48 8.58 -3.83
N GLN A 52 -4.84 9.40 -4.82
CA GLN A 52 -6.24 9.68 -5.16
C GLN A 52 -7.01 8.39 -5.49
N LYS A 53 -6.41 7.49 -6.27
CA LYS A 53 -7.02 6.19 -6.60
C LYS A 53 -7.23 5.32 -5.36
N SER A 54 -6.28 5.33 -4.43
CA SER A 54 -6.35 4.54 -3.19
C SER A 54 -7.44 5.07 -2.25
N GLU A 55 -7.54 6.38 -2.09
CA GLU A 55 -8.57 7.04 -1.28
C GLU A 55 -9.99 6.79 -1.78
N GLN A 56 -10.15 6.64 -3.10
CA GLN A 56 -11.43 6.35 -3.75
C GLN A 56 -11.80 4.86 -3.71
N HIS A 57 -10.92 3.97 -3.22
CA HIS A 57 -11.20 2.54 -3.21
C HIS A 57 -12.38 2.22 -2.25
N PRO A 58 -13.38 1.42 -2.66
CA PRO A 58 -14.57 1.14 -1.83
C PRO A 58 -14.26 0.61 -0.42
N ILE A 59 -13.14 -0.10 -0.26
CA ILE A 59 -12.67 -0.61 1.03
C ILE A 59 -12.49 0.49 2.07
N GLU A 60 -12.13 1.71 1.67
CA GLU A 60 -11.91 2.83 2.59
C GLU A 60 -13.24 3.31 3.17
N GLN A 61 -14.27 3.44 2.32
CA GLN A 61 -15.61 3.80 2.79
C GLN A 61 -16.18 2.73 3.73
N THR A 62 -16.11 1.46 3.33
CA THR A 62 -16.60 0.36 4.18
C THR A 62 -15.80 0.26 5.48
N GLY A 63 -14.48 0.37 5.40
CA GLY A 63 -13.56 0.31 6.54
C GLY A 63 -13.85 1.41 7.56
N ARG A 64 -14.08 2.65 7.11
CA ARG A 64 -14.48 3.77 7.98
C ARG A 64 -15.74 3.45 8.80
N GLU A 65 -16.80 2.98 8.14
CA GLU A 65 -18.06 2.69 8.82
C GLU A 65 -17.90 1.55 9.82
N LEU A 66 -17.17 0.49 9.46
CA LEU A 66 -16.90 -0.61 10.39
C LEU A 66 -16.05 -0.17 11.58
N ARG A 67 -14.96 0.59 11.35
CA ARG A 67 -14.08 1.07 12.42
C ARG A 67 -14.80 1.98 13.40
N LYS A 68 -15.76 2.81 12.96
CA LYS A 68 -16.58 3.66 13.85
C LYS A 68 -17.37 2.87 14.89
N LEU A 69 -17.78 1.65 14.55
CA LEU A 69 -18.56 0.76 15.42
C LEU A 69 -17.67 0.04 16.45
N MET A 70 -16.36 0.04 16.26
CA MET A 70 -15.40 -0.62 17.15
C MET A 70 -15.05 0.28 18.33
N ALA A 71 -15.74 0.09 19.46
CA ALA A 71 -15.57 0.91 20.67
C ALA A 71 -14.13 0.94 21.22
N TRP A 72 -13.33 -0.09 20.95
CA TRP A 72 -11.93 -0.21 21.39
C TRP A 72 -10.92 0.48 20.46
N VAL A 73 -11.34 0.92 19.27
CA VAL A 73 -10.47 1.60 18.30
C VAL A 73 -10.35 3.11 18.59
N LYS A 74 -11.29 3.69 19.35
CA LYS A 74 -11.30 5.14 19.65
C LYS A 74 -10.12 5.65 20.50
N SER A 75 -9.31 4.78 21.11
CA SER A 75 -8.30 5.20 22.10
C SER A 75 -6.87 5.39 21.57
N HIS A 76 -6.59 5.14 20.28
CA HIS A 76 -5.19 5.16 19.77
C HIS A 76 -4.97 5.92 18.45
N ASP A 77 -5.98 6.59 17.90
CA ASP A 77 -5.94 7.19 16.55
C ASP A 77 -5.80 8.72 16.56
N SER A 78 -4.96 9.31 17.43
CA SER A 78 -4.70 10.76 17.39
C SER A 78 -3.76 11.18 16.25
N ASP A 79 -3.00 10.23 15.69
CA ASP A 79 -1.89 10.52 14.79
C ASP A 79 -2.12 10.01 13.36
N TYR A 80 -3.19 9.25 13.12
CA TYR A 80 -3.54 8.73 11.80
C TYR A 80 -4.58 9.62 11.11
N VAL A 81 -4.13 10.41 10.14
CA VAL A 81 -5.03 11.13 9.22
C VAL A 81 -5.20 10.26 7.97
N GLU A 82 -6.38 9.67 7.82
CA GLU A 82 -6.73 8.82 6.68
C GLU A 82 -6.49 9.56 5.35
N GLY A 83 -5.60 9.04 4.50
CA GLY A 83 -5.23 9.63 3.20
C GLY A 83 -4.07 10.65 3.22
N SER A 84 -3.68 11.17 4.39
CA SER A 84 -2.62 12.20 4.48
C SER A 84 -1.41 11.71 5.25
N SER A 85 -0.52 10.99 4.57
CA SER A 85 0.90 10.95 4.96
C SER A 85 1.64 11.97 4.11
N ALA A 86 1.51 13.25 4.47
CA ALA A 86 2.44 14.26 3.98
C ALA A 86 3.79 14.02 4.67
N ARG A 87 4.89 14.00 3.91
CA ARG A 87 6.22 14.08 4.50
C ARG A 87 6.34 15.43 5.20
N SER A 88 6.62 15.41 6.49
CA SER A 88 7.13 16.55 7.25
C SER A 88 8.52 16.95 6.78
#